data_AF-A0A504YTU5-F1
#
_entry.id   AF-A0A504YTU5-F1
#
_cell.length_a   1.000
_cell.length_b   1.000
_cell.length_c   1.000
_cell.angle_alpha   90.00
_cell.angle_beta   90.00
_cell.angle_gamma   90.00
#
_symmetry.space_group_name_H-M   'P 1'
#
loop_
_entity.id
_entity.type
_entity.pdbx_description
1 polymer ?
#
loop_
_entity_poly.entity_id
_entity_poly.type
_entity_poly.pdbx_seq_one_letter_code
_entity_poly.pdbx_strand_id
1 'polypeptide(L)'
;MVSSAVADAKFNMVLNGVENARFYTGKAEDVMHDVVKTIPEEADITAVVDPPRAGLHTTVVQVLRRCHRLHRIVFVSCNLEAAVHNFVEFARPTSNRFQGAPFIPILAKAVDLFPQTRHVEALILLERVGKANTQGSELVAISNDSDK
;
A
#
# COMPACT_ATOMS: atom_id res chain seq x y z
N MET A 1 7.40 14.98 12.04
CA MET A 1 7.47 13.58 12.48
C MET A 1 6.95 13.51 13.90
N VAL A 2 6.12 12.52 14.20
CA VAL A 2 5.37 12.46 15.45
C VAL A 2 5.87 11.26 16.26
N SER A 3 6.93 11.45 17.04
CA SER A 3 7.52 10.39 17.88
C SER A 3 6.54 9.82 18.90
N SER A 4 5.57 10.63 19.35
CA SER A 4 4.47 10.19 20.20
C SER A 4 3.63 9.11 19.54
N ALA A 5 3.36 9.18 18.22
CA ALA A 5 2.56 8.16 17.53
C ALA A 5 3.24 6.78 17.54
N VAL A 6 4.58 6.73 17.47
CA VAL A 6 5.34 5.48 17.61
C VAL A 6 5.29 4.96 19.05
N ALA A 7 5.31 5.85 20.05
CA ALA A 7 5.14 5.46 21.45
C ALA A 7 3.73 4.89 21.71
N ASP A 8 2.70 5.53 21.17
CA ASP A 8 1.31 5.07 21.25
C ASP A 8 1.14 3.70 20.57
N ALA A 9 1.77 3.51 19.41
CA ALA A 9 1.73 2.22 18.71
C ALA A 9 2.42 1.09 19.51
N LYS A 10 3.56 1.38 20.16
CA LYS A 10 4.23 0.43 21.07
C LYS A 10 3.39 0.14 22.32
N PHE A 11 2.73 1.15 22.88
CA PHE A 11 1.81 0.97 23.99
C PHE A 11 0.64 0.05 23.60
N ASN A 12 0.01 0.30 22.44
CA ASN A 12 -1.07 -0.53 21.92
C ASN A 12 -0.63 -1.97 21.65
N MET A 13 0.59 -2.17 21.14
CA MET A 13 1.17 -3.49 20.95
C MET A 13 1.25 -4.28 22.26
N VAL A 14 1.76 -3.65 23.34
CA VAL A 14 1.81 -4.27 24.67
C VAL A 14 0.40 -4.53 25.22
N LEU A 15 -0.51 -3.57 25.09
CA LEU A 15 -1.89 -3.70 25.57
C LEU A 15 -2.64 -4.88 24.92
N ASN A 16 -2.35 -5.18 23.66
CA ASN A 16 -2.99 -6.26 22.91
C ASN A 16 -2.17 -7.57 22.89
N GLY A 17 -1.03 -7.64 23.58
CA GLY A 17 -0.17 -8.85 23.59
C GLY A 17 0.39 -9.20 22.20
N VAL A 18 0.62 -8.21 21.34
CA VAL A 18 1.15 -8.41 19.99
C VAL A 18 2.68 -8.46 20.05
N GLU A 19 3.28 -9.60 19.70
CA GLU A 19 4.75 -9.79 19.78
C GLU A 19 5.46 -9.68 18.43
N ASN A 20 4.71 -9.71 17.33
CA ASN A 20 5.22 -9.77 15.96
C ASN A 20 5.17 -8.41 15.23
N ALA A 21 5.01 -7.30 15.96
CA ALA A 21 5.00 -5.95 15.38
C ALA A 21 6.30 -5.20 15.72
N ARG A 22 6.80 -4.41 14.77
CA ARG A 22 7.97 -3.53 14.96
C ARG A 22 7.63 -2.15 14.43
N PHE A 23 7.98 -1.12 15.20
CA PHE A 23 7.70 0.27 14.86
C PHE A 23 9.00 1.07 14.73
N TYR A 24 9.10 1.86 13.67
CA TYR A 24 10.28 2.65 13.33
C TYR A 24 9.91 4.13 13.27
N THR A 25 10.78 4.98 13.82
CA THR A 25 10.61 6.43 13.78
C THR A 25 11.50 7.00 12.69
N GLY A 26 10.93 7.74 11.75
CA GLY A 26 11.68 8.41 10.68
C GLY A 26 10.75 8.76 9.53
N LYS A 27 11.27 9.46 8.52
CA LYS A 27 10.52 9.62 7.27
C LYS A 27 10.56 8.31 6.50
N ALA A 28 9.48 7.98 5.81
CA ALA A 28 9.39 6.72 5.08
C ALA A 28 10.51 6.59 4.03
N GLU A 29 10.85 7.67 3.33
CA GLU A 29 11.95 7.71 2.36
C GLU A 29 13.33 7.42 2.96
N ASP A 30 13.53 7.70 4.25
CA ASP A 30 14.80 7.51 4.94
C ASP A 30 14.89 6.10 5.54
N VAL A 31 13.82 5.60 6.15
CA VAL A 31 13.86 4.35 6.93
C VAL A 31 13.51 3.11 6.13
N MET A 32 12.72 3.24 5.07
CA MET A 32 12.11 2.07 4.42
C MET A 32 13.14 1.14 3.80
N HIS A 33 14.24 1.68 3.28
CA HIS A 33 15.32 0.89 2.72
C HIS A 33 15.94 -0.06 3.75
N ASP A 34 16.12 0.41 4.99
CA ASP A 34 16.70 -0.40 6.05
C ASP A 34 15.67 -1.36 6.65
N VAL A 35 14.42 -0.93 6.79
CA VAL A 35 13.31 -1.78 7.27
C VAL A 35 13.15 -3.02 6.37
N VAL A 36 13.14 -2.85 5.05
CA VAL A 36 12.99 -3.98 4.11
C VAL A 36 14.09 -5.03 4.28
N LYS A 37 15.32 -4.63 4.64
CA LYS A 37 16.43 -5.55 4.91
C LYS A 37 16.28 -6.34 6.20
N THR A 38 15.50 -5.85 7.16
CA THR A 38 15.24 -6.56 8.42
C THR A 38 14.20 -7.67 8.29
N ILE A 39 13.49 -7.73 7.14
CA ILE A 39 12.49 -8.75 6.87
C ILE A 39 13.19 -10.01 6.36
N PRO A 40 12.91 -11.21 6.91
CA PRO A 40 13.47 -12.48 6.45
C PRO A 40 13.37 -12.64 4.93
N GLU A 41 14.38 -13.24 4.31
CA GLU A 41 14.50 -13.27 2.85
C GLU A 41 13.44 -14.17 2.19
N GLU A 42 12.98 -15.18 2.90
CA GLU A 42 11.92 -16.11 2.51
C GLU A 42 10.50 -15.53 2.67
N ALA A 43 10.35 -14.36 3.28
CA ALA A 43 9.04 -13.78 3.52
C ALA A 43 8.46 -13.12 2.26
N ASP A 44 7.23 -13.50 1.89
CA ASP A 44 6.39 -12.76 0.95
C ASP A 44 5.90 -11.46 1.59
N ILE A 45 6.04 -10.34 0.88
CA ILE A 45 5.71 -9.01 1.41
C ILE A 45 4.44 -8.46 0.73
N THR A 46 3.54 -7.93 1.56
CA THR A 46 2.46 -7.03 1.15
C THR A 46 2.64 -5.69 1.85
N ALA A 47 2.62 -4.59 1.09
CA ALA A 47 2.68 -3.25 1.65
C ALA A 47 1.28 -2.69 1.81
N VAL A 48 1.03 -2.02 2.93
CA VAL A 48 -0.16 -1.19 3.14
C VAL A 48 0.33 0.24 3.29
N VAL A 49 -0.19 1.14 2.46
CA VAL A 49 0.22 2.55 2.43
C VAL A 49 -1.00 3.45 2.56
N ASP A 50 -0.97 4.32 3.57
CA ASP A 50 -1.96 5.38 3.81
C ASP A 50 -1.23 6.73 3.83
N PRO A 51 -0.90 7.28 2.64
CA PRO A 51 -0.18 8.53 2.53
C PRO A 51 -1.05 9.75 2.87
N PRO A 52 -0.43 10.91 3.17
CA PRO A 52 -1.15 12.18 3.21
C PRO A 52 -1.79 12.50 1.85
N ARG A 53 -2.64 13.53 1.80
CA ARG A 53 -3.34 13.99 0.57
C ARG A 53 -2.44 14.27 -0.64
N ALA A 54 -1.14 14.48 -0.44
CA ALA A 54 -0.15 14.68 -1.50
C ALA A 54 0.30 13.36 -2.17
N GLY A 55 -0.07 12.20 -1.62
CA GLY A 55 0.42 10.90 -2.06
C GLY A 55 1.78 10.51 -1.45
N LEU A 56 2.37 9.44 -1.98
CA LEU A 56 3.69 8.96 -1.62
C LEU A 56 4.78 9.75 -2.32
N HIS A 57 5.89 9.96 -1.62
CA HIS A 57 7.12 10.49 -2.22
C HIS A 57 7.70 9.48 -3.23
N THR A 58 8.24 9.97 -4.35
CA THR A 58 8.79 9.10 -5.42
C THR A 58 9.85 8.12 -4.90
N THR A 59 10.68 8.53 -3.93
CA THR A 59 11.68 7.63 -3.30
C THR A 59 11.04 6.40 -2.67
N VAL A 60 9.88 6.56 -2.00
CA VAL A 60 9.15 5.44 -1.38
C VAL A 60 8.63 4.49 -2.45
N VAL A 61 8.06 5.03 -3.53
CA VAL A 61 7.63 4.24 -4.70
C VAL A 61 8.79 3.46 -5.30
N GLN A 62 9.97 4.08 -5.43
CA GLN A 62 11.17 3.42 -5.95
C GLN A 62 11.65 2.28 -5.03
N VAL A 63 11.65 2.47 -3.71
CA VAL A 63 12.02 1.43 -2.73
C VAL A 63 11.06 0.25 -2.80
N LEU A 64 9.74 0.51 -2.79
CA LEU A 64 8.70 -0.50 -2.95
C LEU A 64 8.87 -1.29 -4.25
N ARG A 65 9.11 -0.59 -5.36
CA ARG A 65 9.31 -1.23 -6.67
C ARG A 65 10.54 -2.13 -6.73
N ARG A 66 11.66 -1.69 -6.13
CA ARG A 66 12.92 -2.45 -6.05
C ARG A 66 12.82 -3.71 -5.19
N CYS A 67 11.92 -3.72 -4.21
CA CYS A 67 11.69 -4.90 -3.37
C CYS A 67 11.03 -6.03 -4.17
N HIS A 68 11.82 -6.95 -4.71
CA HIS A 68 11.33 -8.04 -5.57
C HIS A 68 10.35 -8.99 -4.86
N ARG A 69 10.43 -9.10 -3.53
CA ARG A 69 9.56 -9.89 -2.65
C ARG A 69 8.22 -9.22 -2.33
N LEU A 70 8.07 -7.94 -2.71
CA LEU A 70 6.80 -7.23 -2.59
C LEU A 70 5.91 -7.58 -3.78
N HIS A 71 4.77 -8.21 -3.50
CA HIS A 71 3.85 -8.69 -4.53
C HIS A 71 2.55 -7.90 -4.61
N ARG A 72 2.11 -7.34 -3.48
CA ARG A 72 0.87 -6.57 -3.38
C ARG A 72 1.09 -5.26 -2.66
N ILE A 73 0.37 -4.24 -3.10
CA ILE A 73 0.31 -2.94 -2.44
C ILE A 73 -1.17 -2.60 -2.23
N VAL A 74 -1.60 -2.48 -0.98
CA VAL A 74 -2.89 -1.89 -0.62
C VAL A 74 -2.66 -0.41 -0.42
N PHE A 75 -3.22 0.40 -1.29
CA PHE A 75 -3.11 1.85 -1.26
C PHE A 75 -4.43 2.45 -0.77
N VAL A 76 -4.37 3.17 0.34
CA VAL A 76 -5.49 3.90 0.95
C VAL A 76 -5.38 5.36 0.51
N SER A 77 -6.47 5.97 0.06
CA SER A 77 -6.45 7.36 -0.41
C SER A 77 -7.76 8.09 -0.22
N CYS A 78 -7.70 9.21 0.49
CA CYS A 78 -8.76 10.20 0.58
C CYS A 78 -8.78 11.19 -0.60
N ASN A 79 -7.77 11.15 -1.49
CA ASN A 79 -7.66 11.99 -2.68
C ASN A 79 -7.12 11.19 -3.87
N LEU A 80 -8.05 10.62 -4.64
CA LEU A 80 -7.73 9.81 -5.82
C LEU A 80 -6.93 10.59 -6.88
N GLU A 81 -7.19 11.89 -7.06
CA GLU A 81 -6.50 12.71 -8.07
C GLU A 81 -4.99 12.78 -7.81
N ALA A 82 -4.59 12.99 -6.55
CA ALA A 82 -3.18 12.96 -6.17
C ALA A 82 -2.59 11.55 -6.26
N ALA A 83 -3.36 10.51 -5.91
CA ALA A 83 -2.91 9.13 -5.94
C ALA A 83 -2.62 8.61 -7.37
N VAL A 84 -3.30 9.14 -8.40
CA VAL A 84 -3.05 8.79 -9.81
C VAL A 84 -1.58 8.94 -10.18
N HIS A 85 -0.90 9.98 -9.69
CA HIS A 85 0.53 10.15 -9.96
C HIS A 85 1.35 8.95 -9.46
N ASN A 86 1.08 8.46 -8.24
CA ASN A 86 1.78 7.30 -7.72
C ASN A 86 1.42 6.02 -8.49
N PHE A 87 0.16 5.84 -8.89
CA PHE A 87 -0.24 4.68 -9.70
C PHE A 87 0.51 4.65 -11.03
N VAL A 88 0.68 5.81 -11.67
CA VAL A 88 1.51 5.93 -12.88
C VAL A 88 2.96 5.53 -12.59
N GLU A 89 3.56 6.02 -11.50
CA GLU A 89 4.94 5.66 -11.12
C GLU A 89 5.11 4.16 -10.84
N PHE A 90 4.12 3.54 -10.18
CA PHE A 90 4.08 2.09 -9.95
C PHE A 90 3.97 1.29 -11.25
N ALA A 91 3.17 1.77 -12.21
CA ALA A 91 2.93 1.10 -13.48
C ALA A 91 4.02 1.34 -14.55
N ARG A 92 4.97 2.27 -14.34
CA ARG A 92 6.04 2.54 -15.33
C ARG A 92 6.83 1.27 -15.67
N PRO A 93 7.25 1.06 -16.93
CA PRO A 93 8.21 0.02 -17.28
C PRO A 93 9.51 0.14 -16.48
N THR A 94 10.23 -0.98 -16.35
CA THR A 94 11.52 -1.00 -15.66
C THR A 94 12.52 -0.07 -16.37
N SER A 95 13.17 0.79 -15.60
CA SER A 95 14.15 1.78 -16.08
C SER A 95 15.17 2.09 -14.98
N ASN A 96 16.20 2.88 -15.29
CA ASN A 96 17.19 3.33 -14.30
C ASN A 96 16.53 4.08 -13.12
N ARG A 97 15.49 4.86 -13.39
CA ARG A 97 14.74 5.60 -12.36
C ARG A 97 13.79 4.70 -11.59
N PHE A 98 13.13 3.76 -12.25
CA PHE A 98 12.16 2.86 -11.64
C PHE A 98 12.53 1.40 -11.91
N GLN A 99 13.31 0.85 -11.00
CA GLN A 99 13.78 -0.53 -11.08
C GLN A 99 12.73 -1.51 -10.54
N GLY A 100 12.78 -2.77 -11.00
CA GLY A 100 11.80 -3.81 -10.66
C GLY A 100 10.57 -3.80 -11.57
N ALA A 101 9.84 -4.92 -11.57
CA ALA A 101 8.63 -5.09 -12.38
C ALA A 101 7.52 -4.07 -11.97
N PRO A 102 6.66 -3.63 -12.89
CA PRO A 102 5.58 -2.70 -12.58
C PRO A 102 4.51 -3.34 -11.70
N PHE A 103 3.72 -2.49 -11.04
CA PHE A 103 2.47 -2.88 -10.40
C PHE A 103 1.29 -2.28 -11.14
N ILE A 104 0.20 -3.04 -11.25
CA ILE A 104 -1.04 -2.60 -11.87
C ILE A 104 -2.19 -2.66 -10.86
N PRO A 105 -3.12 -1.70 -10.87
CA PRO A 105 -4.33 -1.78 -10.06
C PRO A 105 -5.21 -2.95 -10.55
N ILE A 106 -5.66 -3.79 -9.61
CA ILE A 106 -6.53 -4.95 -9.89
C ILE A 106 -7.91 -4.83 -9.25
N LEU A 107 -8.04 -4.05 -8.19
CA LEU A 107 -9.30 -3.85 -7.46
C LEU A 107 -9.32 -2.44 -6.87
N ALA A 108 -10.48 -1.79 -6.90
CA ALA A 108 -10.74 -0.55 -6.20
C ALA A 108 -12.05 -0.68 -5.40
N LYS A 109 -12.05 -0.20 -4.16
CA LYS A 109 -13.23 -0.14 -3.28
C LYS A 109 -13.31 1.22 -2.61
N ALA A 110 -14.47 1.86 -2.71
CA ALA A 110 -14.76 3.10 -2.00
C ALA A 110 -15.40 2.79 -0.64
N VAL A 111 -15.05 3.59 0.37
CA VAL A 111 -15.58 3.55 1.72
C VAL A 111 -16.02 4.95 2.11
N ASP A 112 -17.29 5.09 2.48
CA ASP A 112 -17.82 6.34 3.01
C ASP A 112 -17.52 6.43 4.52
N LEU A 113 -16.38 7.06 4.84
CA LEU A 113 -16.01 7.37 6.23
C LEU A 113 -16.65 8.68 6.73
N PHE A 114 -17.19 9.50 5.82
CA PHE A 114 -17.68 10.84 6.12
C PHE A 114 -19.02 11.10 5.41
N PRO A 115 -20.11 10.44 5.85
CA PRO A 115 -21.43 10.63 5.25
C PRO A 115 -21.84 12.09 5.25
N GLN A 116 -22.57 12.49 4.20
CA GLN A 116 -23.02 13.88 3.99
C GLN A 116 -21.88 14.88 3.71
N THR A 117 -20.66 14.41 3.46
CA THR A 117 -19.57 15.23 2.94
C THR A 117 -19.23 14.84 1.50
N ARG A 118 -18.28 15.57 0.89
CA ARG A 118 -17.72 15.19 -0.43
C ARG A 118 -16.55 14.22 -0.32
N HIS A 119 -16.15 13.84 0.89
CA HIS A 119 -14.98 12.99 1.11
C HIS A 119 -15.36 11.52 0.98
N VAL A 120 -14.53 10.78 0.24
CA VAL A 120 -14.62 9.33 0.12
C VAL A 120 -13.22 8.76 0.30
N GLU A 121 -13.11 7.70 1.06
CA GLU A 121 -11.85 6.95 1.19
C GLU A 121 -11.85 5.84 0.14
N ALA A 122 -10.73 5.66 -0.57
CA ALA A 122 -10.60 4.61 -1.56
C ALA A 122 -9.47 3.66 -1.20
N LEU A 123 -9.74 2.36 -1.27
CA LEU A 123 -8.74 1.30 -1.20
C LEU A 123 -8.49 0.76 -2.61
N ILE A 124 -7.24 0.84 -3.07
CA ILE A 124 -6.79 0.31 -4.34
C ILE A 124 -5.80 -0.80 -4.07
N LEU A 125 -6.06 -2.00 -4.59
CA LEU A 125 -5.10 -3.10 -4.58
C LEU A 125 -4.30 -3.08 -5.88
N LEU A 126 -2.98 -2.99 -5.77
CA LEU A 126 -2.06 -3.12 -6.88
C LEU A 126 -1.29 -4.44 -6.76
N GLU A 127 -1.15 -5.16 -7.87
CA GLU A 127 -0.36 -6.40 -7.96
C GLU A 127 0.80 -6.26 -8.94
N ARG A 128 1.91 -6.93 -8.61
CA ARG A 128 3.11 -6.94 -9.46
C ARG A 128 2.87 -7.77 -10.72
N VAL A 129 3.17 -7.21 -11.88
CA VAL A 129 3.09 -7.91 -13.17
C VAL A 129 4.13 -9.03 -13.21
N GLY A 130 3.71 -10.25 -13.59
CA GLY A 130 4.60 -11.39 -13.84
C GLY A 130 4.61 -12.51 -12.80
N LYS A 131 3.88 -12.39 -11.67
CA LYS A 131 3.48 -13.57 -10.86
C LYS A 131 2.06 -13.95 -11.27
N ALA A 132 1.87 -15.17 -11.78
CA ALA A 132 0.54 -15.75 -11.91
C ALA A 132 -0.02 -15.97 -10.49
N ASN A 133 -1.20 -15.43 -10.18
CA ASN A 133 -1.92 -15.82 -8.97
C ASN A 133 -2.40 -17.28 -9.14
N THR A 134 -1.55 -18.24 -8.78
CA THR A 134 -2.01 -19.56 -8.33
C THR A 134 -2.52 -19.38 -6.91
N GLN A 135 -3.73 -18.85 -6.74
CA GLN A 135 -4.75 -19.13 -5.72
C GLN A 135 -5.91 -18.17 -6.00
N GLY A 136 -7.10 -18.73 -6.23
CA GLY A 136 -8.18 -18.12 -7.00
C GLY A 136 -8.82 -16.86 -6.43
N SER A 137 -9.28 -16.02 -7.35
CA SER A 137 -10.46 -15.21 -7.14
C SER A 137 -11.48 -15.62 -8.20
N GLU A 138 -12.46 -16.42 -7.78
CA GLU A 138 -13.79 -16.29 -8.37
C GLU A 138 -14.15 -14.82 -8.30
N LEU A 139 -14.22 -14.19 -9.47
CA LEU A 139 -14.97 -12.98 -9.67
C LEU A 139 -16.40 -13.29 -9.24
N VAL A 140 -16.74 -13.00 -7.99
CA VAL A 140 -18.15 -12.85 -7.58
C VAL A 140 -18.66 -11.67 -8.38
N ALA A 141 -19.26 -11.99 -9.52
CA ALA A 141 -20.07 -11.08 -10.30
C ALA A 141 -21.16 -10.56 -9.35
N ILE A 142 -21.02 -9.30 -8.95
CA ILE A 142 -22.09 -8.59 -8.27
C ILE A 142 -23.13 -8.36 -9.36
N SER A 143 -24.12 -9.25 -9.44
CA SER A 143 -25.32 -9.05 -10.24
C SER A 143 -26.02 -7.80 -9.71
N ASN A 144 -25.93 -6.70 -10.46
CA ASN A 144 -26.82 -5.57 -10.29
C ASN A 144 -28.21 -6.02 -10.74
N ASP A 145 -29.00 -6.54 -9.81
CA ASP A 145 -30.43 -6.70 -9.98
C ASP A 145 -31.09 -5.51 -9.27
N SER A 146 -31.47 -4.50 -10.04
CA SER A 146 -32.27 -3.37 -9.57
C SER A 146 -33.15 -2.84 -10.71
N ASP A 147 -33.90 -3.74 -11.34
CA ASP A 147 -35.16 -3.38 -11.99
C ASP A 147 -36.31 -3.87 -11.10
N LYS A 148 -36.87 -2.95 -10.31
CA LYS A 148 -38.30 -2.83 -9.95
C LYS A 148 -38.55 -1.66 -9.01
#